data_AF-A0A662KQP9-F1
#
_entry.id   AF-A0A662KQP9-F1
#
_cell.length_a   1.000
_cell.length_b   1.000
_cell.length_c   1.000
_cell.angle_alpha   90.00
_cell.angle_beta   90.00
_cell.angle_gamma   90.00
#
_symmetry.space_group_name_H-M   'P 1'
#
loop_
_entity.id
_entity.type
_entity.pdbx_description
1 polymer ?
#
loop_
_entity_poly.entity_id
_entity_poly.type
_entity_poly.pdbx_seq_one_letter_code
_entity_poly.pdbx_strand_id
1 'polypeptide(L)' 'MIKTTDCDFCGKKVESRFIIYDGDLALCSDCFIDIYLERLERETGVQIVDRTGKRKRNEIVKIPEGMMERWKSEKK' A
#
# COMPACT_ATOMS: atom_id res chain seq x y z
N MET A 1 21.94 3.11 -16.86
CA MET A 1 20.93 4.15 -16.56
C MET A 1 19.94 3.55 -15.58
N ILE A 2 19.77 4.16 -14.41
CA ILE A 2 18.79 3.71 -13.41
C ILE A 2 17.41 4.19 -13.88
N LYS A 3 16.47 3.26 -14.07
CA LYS A 3 15.07 3.60 -14.37
C LYS A 3 14.36 3.93 -13.06
N THR A 4 13.56 4.99 -13.07
CA THR A 4 12.70 5.38 -11.95
C THR A 4 11.23 5.35 -12.38
N THR A 5 10.37 5.06 -11.43
CA THR A 5 8.91 5.00 -11.60
C THR A 5 8.28 5.74 -10.43
N ASP A 6 7.27 6.56 -10.71
CA ASP A 6 6.51 7.27 -9.70
C ASP A 6 5.55 6.29 -9.00
N CYS A 7 5.50 6.35 -7.67
CA CYS A 7 4.52 5.60 -6.89
C CYS A 7 3.13 6.20 -7.13
N ASP A 8 2.17 5.40 -7.61
CA ASP A 8 0.79 5.84 -7.88
C ASP A 8 0.06 6.35 -6.63
N PHE A 9 0.56 5.99 -5.45
CA PHE A 9 -0.07 6.35 -4.18
C PHE A 9 0.48 7.65 -3.57
N CYS A 10 1.81 7.73 -3.35
CA CYS A 10 2.44 8.88 -2.71
C CYS A 10 3.17 9.81 -3.68
N GLY A 11 3.23 9.48 -4.97
CA GLY A 11 3.92 10.26 -6.00
C GLY A 11 5.45 10.27 -5.87
N LYS A 12 6.04 9.52 -4.93
CA LYS A 12 7.50 9.45 -4.78
C LYS A 12 8.10 8.73 -5.99
N LYS A 13 9.18 9.30 -6.55
CA LYS A 13 10.03 8.61 -7.53
C LYS A 13 10.85 7.54 -6.84
N VAL A 14 10.66 6.30 -7.26
CA VAL A 14 11.36 5.13 -6.73
C VAL A 14 12.16 4.50 -7.86
N GLU A 15 13.36 3.98 -7.58
CA GLU A 15 14.06 3.16 -8.57
C GLU A 15 13.16 1.97 -8.94
N SER A 16 13.03 1.66 -10.24
CA SER A 16 12.10 0.62 -10.71
C SER A 16 12.40 -0.78 -10.15
N ARG A 17 13.57 -1.01 -9.53
CA ARG A 17 13.90 -2.25 -8.80
C ARG A 17 13.25 -2.36 -7.41
N PHE A 18 12.78 -1.24 -6.86
CA PHE A 18 12.12 -1.14 -5.55
C PHE A 18 10.64 -0.78 -5.68
N ILE A 19 10.11 -0.79 -6.90
CA ILE A 19 8.68 -0.65 -7.13
C ILE A 19 8.01 -2.02 -6.96
N ILE A 20 6.87 -2.04 -6.29
CA ILE A 20 6.03 -3.21 -6.11
C ILE A 20 4.79 -3.00 -6.97
N TYR A 21 4.50 -3.95 -7.86
CA TYR A 21 3.29 -3.92 -8.67
C TYR A 21 2.18 -4.70 -7.97
N ASP A 22 1.11 -4.02 -7.57
CA ASP A 22 -0.12 -4.60 -7.03
C ASP A 22 -1.25 -4.39 -8.06
N GLY A 23 -1.52 -5.41 -8.87
CA GLY A 23 -2.34 -5.26 -10.07
C GLY A 23 -1.73 -4.27 -11.05
N ASP A 24 -2.47 -3.20 -11.37
CA ASP A 24 -2.03 -2.11 -12.27
C ASP A 24 -1.31 -0.97 -11.53
N LEU A 25 -1.14 -1.05 -10.21
CA LEU A 25 -0.57 0.02 -9.41
C LEU A 25 0.91 -0.21 -9.14
N ALA A 26 1.73 0.78 -9.47
CA ALA A 26 3.13 0.88 -9.11
C ALA A 26 3.26 1.53 -7.73
N LEU A 27 3.56 0.74 -6.70
CA LEU A 27 3.64 1.20 -5.32
C LEU A 27 5.09 1.18 -4.82
N CYS A 28 5.46 2.18 -4.02
CA CYS A 28 6.67 2.09 -3.22
C CYS A 28 6.47 1.09 -2.06
N SER A 29 7.56 0.56 -1.52
CA SER A 29 7.51 -0.40 -0.42
C SER A 29 6.73 0.10 0.79
N ASP A 30 6.86 1.39 1.15
CA ASP A 30 6.13 1.97 2.28
C ASP A 30 4.62 1.93 2.04
N CYS A 31 4.15 2.41 0.88
CA CYS A 31 2.72 2.44 0.55
C CYS A 31 2.14 1.04 0.42
N PHE A 32 2.88 0.11 -0.20
CA PHE A 32 2.45 -1.29 -0.29
C PHE A 32 2.26 -1.92 1.09
N ILE A 33 3.22 -1.71 2.01
CA ILE A 33 3.12 -2.22 3.38
C ILE A 33 1.92 -1.60 4.10
N ASP A 34 1.73 -0.29 4.01
CA ASP A 34 0.61 0.39 4.67
C ASP A 34 -0.74 -0.15 4.18
N ILE A 35 -0.91 -0.32 2.86
CA ILE A 35 -2.10 -0.91 2.25
C ILE A 35 -2.31 -2.36 2.71
N TYR A 36 -1.26 -3.17 2.69
CA TYR A 36 -1.32 -4.57 3.07
C TYR A 36 -1.69 -4.76 4.55
N LEU A 37 -1.11 -3.94 5.43
CA LEU A 37 -1.44 -3.96 6.85
C LEU A 37 -2.90 -3.56 7.10
N GLU A 38 -3.40 -2.50 6.46
CA GLU A 38 -4.80 -2.11 6.62
C GLU A 38 -5.74 -3.22 6.16
N ARG A 39 -5.41 -3.90 5.06
CA ARG A 39 -6.16 -5.06 4.58
C ARG A 39 -6.18 -6.19 5.61
N LEU A 40 -5.02 -6.56 6.16
CA LEU A 40 -4.92 -7.58 7.21
C LEU A 40 -5.72 -7.21 8.45
N GLU A 41 -5.67 -5.96 8.92
CA GLU A 41 -6.44 -5.50 10.07
C GLU A 41 -7.96 -5.69 9.85
N ARG A 42 -8.43 -5.45 8.62
CA ARG A 42 -9.85 -5.60 8.25
C ARG A 42 -10.28 -7.05 8.05
N GLU A 43 -9.41 -7.90 7.47
CA GLU A 43 -9.72 -9.32 7.25
C GLU A 43 -9.68 -10.12 8.56
N THR A 44 -8.77 -9.77 9.48
CA THR A 44 -8.59 -10.49 10.74
C THR A 44 -9.31 -9.86 11.93
N GLY A 45 -9.66 -8.58 11.85
CA GLY A 45 -10.17 -7.80 12.99
C GLY A 45 -9.09 -7.49 14.04
N VAL A 46 -7.83 -7.82 13.79
CA VAL A 46 -6.70 -7.61 14.71
C VAL A 46 -6.01 -6.30 14.36
N GLN A 47 -5.79 -5.44 15.36
CA GLN A 47 -5.03 -4.20 15.19
C GLN A 47 -3.53 -4.50 15.14
N ILE A 48 -2.84 -4.03 14.09
CA ILE A 48 -1.40 -4.23 13.92
C ILE A 48 -0.67 -3.00 14.45
N VAL A 49 0.20 -3.22 15.44
CA VAL A 49 1.01 -2.19 16.10
C VAL A 49 2.49 -2.50 15.95
N ASP A 50 3.33 -1.47 16.02
CA ASP A 50 4.78 -1.65 16.04
C ASP A 50 5.27 -2.17 17.42
N ARG A 51 6.57 -2.40 17.57
CA ARG A 51 7.19 -2.87 18.83
C ARG A 51 6.96 -1.94 20.02
N THR A 52 6.69 -0.65 19.78
CA THR A 52 6.34 0.33 20.81
C THR A 52 4.84 0.36 21.13
N GLY A 53 4.03 -0.48 20.48
CA GLY A 53 2.58 -0.52 20.66
C GLY A 53 1.84 0.62 19.97
N LYS A 54 2.51 1.41 19.12
CA LYS A 54 1.86 2.48 18.36
C LYS A 54 1.34 1.96 17.02
N ARG A 55 0.19 2.47 16.61
CA ARG A 55 -0.32 2.22 15.26
C ARG A 55 0.61 2.89 14.26
N LYS A 56 1.19 2.13 13.35
CA LYS A 56 2.02 2.66 12.25
C LYS A 56 1.11 3.26 11.18
N ARG A 57 0.32 4.28 11.53
CA ARG A 57 -0.43 5.05 10.54
C ARG A 57 0.51 6.17 10.08
N ASN A 58 1.26 5.96 9.01
CA ASN A 58 1.82 7.09 8.29
C ASN A 58 0.63 8.01 7.96
N GLU A 59 0.71 9.26 8.38
CA GLU A 59 -0.42 10.22 8.47
C GLU A 59 -1.09 10.55 7.11
N ILE A 60 -0.68 9.90 6.02
CA ILE A 60 -1.02 10.25 4.64
C ILE A 60 -1.21 8.98 3.81
N VAL A 61 -2.19 8.13 4.15
CA VAL A 61 -2.69 7.12 3.23
C VAL A 61 -4.21 7.11 3.32
N LYS A 62 -4.86 8.13 2.76
CA LYS A 62 -6.28 8.03 2.41
C LYS A 62 -6.34 7.14 1.17
N ILE A 63 -6.65 5.86 1.33
CA ILE A 63 -6.91 4.99 0.18
C ILE A 63 -8.06 5.62 -0.62
N PRO A 64 -7.86 6.00 -1.89
CA PRO A 64 -8.91 6.63 -2.66
C PRO A 64 -10.11 5.68 -2.81
N GLU A 65 -11.31 6.21 -2.59
CA GLU A 65 -12.57 5.51 -2.84
C GLU A 65 -12.58 5.06 -4.31
N GLY A 66 -12.59 3.75 -4.54
CA GLY A 66 -12.49 3.12 -5.88
C GLY A 66 -11.41 2.04 -5.98
N MET A 67 -10.33 2.14 -5.20
CA MET A 67 -9.32 1.06 -5.12
C MET A 67 -9.90 -0.19 -4.44
N MET A 68 -10.81 0.00 -3.48
CA MET A 68 -11.52 -1.09 -2.77
C MET A 68 -12.54 -1.85 -3.63
N GLU A 69 -13.18 -1.22 -4.62
CA GLU A 69 -14.19 -1.88 -5.45
C GLU A 69 -13.55 -2.85 -6.46
N ARG A 70 -12.37 -2.53 -6.97
CA ARG A 70 -11.59 -3.41 -7.86
C ARG A 70 -11.11 -4.67 -7.15
N TRP A 71 -10.66 -4.59 -5.91
CA TRP A 71 -10.17 -5.76 -5.16
C TRP A 71 -11.25 -6.80 -4.83
N LYS A 72 -12.52 -6.40 -4.74
CA LYS A 72 -13.62 -7.37 -4.59
C LYS A 72 -13.87 -8.18 -5.87
N SER A 73 -13.45 -7.68 -7.04
CA SER A 73 -13.70 -8.33 -8.33
C SER A 73 -12.68 -9.42 -8.67
N GLU A 74 -11.48 -9.41 -8.07
CA GLU A 74 -10.47 -10.47 -8.29
C GLU A 74 -10.74 -11.79 -7.53
N LYS A 75 -11.76 -11.82 -6.66
CA LYS A 75 -12.20 -13.05 -5.96
C LYS A 75 -13.27 -13.86 -6.72
N LYS A 76 -13.57 -13.53 -7.99
CA LYS A 76 -14.63 -14.20 -8.77
C LYS A 76 -14.09 -15.16 -9.82
#